data_AF-A0A371D3H8-F1
#
_entry.id   AF-A0A371D3H8-F1
#
_cell.length_a   1.000
_cell.length_b   1.000
_cell.length_c   1.000
_cell.angle_alpha   90.00
_cell.angle_beta   90.00
_cell.angle_gamma   90.00
#
_symmetry.space_group_name_H-M   'P 1'
#
loop_
_entity.id
_entity.type
_entity.pdbx_description
1 polymer ?
#
loop_
_entity_poly.entity_id
_entity_poly.type
_entity_poly.pdbx_seq_one_letter_code
_entity_poly.pdbx_strand_id
1 'polypeptide(L)'
;MQKLPVENLHQIFRLACTDGGYTGCSLSQTSRAVRATSQTTRFYSIALSIGFSRIESFITLYQKLCILEDAWNPDQGHPSSS
;
A
#
# COMPACT_ATOMS: atom_id res chain seq x y z
N MET A 1 -17.61 4.32 -2.14
CA MET A 1 -16.27 4.64 -2.66
C MET A 1 -16.13 4.55 -4.18
N GLN A 2 -16.75 3.58 -4.87
CA GLN A 2 -16.56 3.37 -6.32
C GLN A 2 -17.04 4.50 -7.25
N LYS A 3 -17.70 5.53 -6.71
CA LYS A 3 -18.18 6.69 -7.47
C LYS A 3 -17.32 7.94 -7.26
N LEU A 4 -16.31 7.89 -6.37
CA LEU A 4 -15.39 9.00 -6.16
C LEU A 4 -14.17 8.85 -7.08
N PRO A 5 -13.63 9.98 -7.60
CA PRO A 5 -12.33 10.00 -8.25
C PRO A 5 -11.23 9.45 -7.33
N VAL A 6 -10.21 8.84 -7.94
CA VAL A 6 -9.11 8.20 -7.21
C VAL A 6 -8.29 9.21 -6.39
N GLU A 7 -8.20 10.45 -6.87
CA GLU A 7 -7.51 11.55 -6.22
C GLU A 7 -8.19 11.94 -4.90
N ASN A 8 -9.53 11.98 -4.91
CA ASN A 8 -10.32 12.24 -3.71
C ASN A 8 -10.19 11.10 -2.70
N LEU A 9 -10.22 9.85 -3.18
CA LEU A 9 -9.98 8.69 -2.33
C LEU A 9 -8.58 8.71 -1.72
N HIS A 10 -7.56 9.05 -2.49
CA HIS A 10 -6.20 9.21 -2.01
C HIS A 10 -6.13 10.28 -0.90
N GLN A 11 -6.72 11.46 -1.11
CA GLN A 11 -6.73 12.51 -0.09
C GLN A 11 -7.43 12.06 1.20
N ILE A 12 -8.59 11.40 1.07
CA ILE A 12 -9.31 10.82 2.22
C ILE A 12 -8.42 9.81 2.95
N PHE A 13 -7.77 8.89 2.23
CA PHE A 13 -6.94 7.87 2.85
C PHE A 13 -5.71 8.46 3.53
N ARG A 14 -5.08 9.48 2.95
CA ARG A 14 -3.97 10.19 3.60
C ARG A 14 -4.39 10.82 4.94
N LEU A 15 -5.61 11.35 5.01
CA LEU A 15 -6.15 11.95 6.24
C LEU A 15 -6.64 10.90 7.24
N ALA A 16 -7.17 9.77 6.78
CA ALA A 16 -7.72 8.72 7.64
C ALA A 16 -6.66 7.75 8.16
N CYS A 17 -5.62 7.46 7.37
CA CYS A 17 -4.53 6.53 7.71
C CYS A 17 -3.48 7.17 8.63
N THR A 18 -3.90 7.81 9.72
CA THR A 18 -2.99 8.42 10.72
C THR A 18 -2.83 7.56 11.97
N ASP A 19 -3.57 6.46 12.07
CA ASP A 19 -3.69 5.57 13.24
C ASP A 19 -2.63 4.45 13.26
N GLY A 20 -1.46 4.69 12.68
CA GLY A 20 -0.36 3.73 12.68
C GLY A 20 -0.53 2.54 11.73
N GLY A 21 -1.44 2.66 10.76
CA GLY A 21 -1.62 1.70 9.66
C GLY A 21 -2.86 0.80 9.79
N TYR A 22 -3.60 0.91 10.90
CA TYR A 22 -4.81 0.11 11.13
C TYR A 22 -5.93 0.45 10.14
N THR A 23 -6.20 1.74 9.92
CA THR A 23 -7.20 2.21 8.96
C THR A 23 -6.82 1.82 7.54
N GLY A 24 -5.55 1.98 7.14
CA GLY A 24 -5.07 1.57 5.81
C GLY A 24 -5.23 0.06 5.56
N CYS A 25 -4.92 -0.77 6.57
CA CYS A 25 -5.14 -2.21 6.50
C CYS A 25 -6.63 -2.55 6.32
N SER A 26 -7.51 -1.93 7.11
CA SER A 26 -8.96 -2.15 7.04
C SER A 26 -9.54 -1.77 5.68
N LEU A 27 -9.14 -0.61 5.14
CA LEU A 27 -9.55 -0.16 3.81
C LEU A 27 -9.15 -1.17 2.73
N SER A 28 -7.92 -1.69 2.79
CA SER A 28 -7.37 -2.61 1.78
C SER A 28 -8.16 -3.92 1.61
N GLN A 29 -8.97 -4.29 2.60
CA GLN A 29 -9.76 -5.52 2.60
C GLN A 29 -11.16 -5.33 2.00
N THR A 30 -11.58 -4.10 1.71
CA THR A 30 -12.97 -3.80 1.28
C THR A 30 -13.24 -4.05 -0.20
N SER A 31 -12.29 -3.74 -1.09
CA SER A 31 -12.40 -3.98 -2.54
C SER A 31 -11.06 -3.85 -3.25
N ARG A 32 -10.95 -4.37 -4.49
CA ARG A 32 -9.72 -4.25 -5.30
C ARG A 32 -9.33 -2.80 -5.60
N ALA A 33 -10.31 -1.96 -5.95
CA ALA A 33 -10.06 -0.54 -6.22
C ALA A 33 -9.58 0.19 -4.97
N VAL A 34 -10.26 -0.02 -3.84
CA VAL A 34 -9.85 0.59 -2.56
C VAL A 34 -8.48 0.08 -2.14
N ARG A 35 -8.19 -1.22 -2.31
CA ARG A 35 -6.87 -1.79 -2.05
C ARG A 35 -5.77 -1.09 -2.83
N ALA A 36 -5.97 -0.90 -4.14
CA ALA A 36 -5.00 -0.20 -4.99
C ALA A 36 -4.79 1.25 -4.52
N THR A 37 -5.86 1.97 -4.20
CA THR A 37 -5.76 3.36 -3.74
C THR A 37 -5.23 3.50 -2.31
N SER A 38 -5.52 2.57 -1.39
CA SER A 38 -4.98 2.57 -0.02
C SER A 38 -3.50 2.17 -0.01
N GLN A 39 -3.05 1.38 -0.99
CA GLN A 39 -1.66 0.96 -1.11
C GLN A 39 -0.70 2.16 -1.24
N THR A 40 -1.11 3.23 -1.92
CA THR A 40 -0.29 4.43 -2.11
C THR A 40 -0.07 5.23 -0.83
N THR A 41 -0.91 5.01 0.20
CA THR A 41 -0.86 5.72 1.49
C THR A 41 -0.53 4.81 2.67
N ARG A 42 -0.29 3.51 2.43
CA ARG A 42 -0.16 2.50 3.49
C ARG A 42 0.98 2.74 4.48
N PHE A 43 1.98 3.53 4.10
CA PHE A 43 3.13 3.88 4.93
C PHE A 43 3.15 5.35 5.36
N TYR A 44 2.05 6.08 5.14
CA TYR A 44 1.98 7.49 5.47
C TYR A 44 2.12 7.74 6.98
N SER A 45 1.51 6.88 7.80
CA SER A 45 1.70 6.83 9.25
C SER A 45 1.73 5.38 9.70
N ILE A 46 2.82 4.95 10.34
CA ILE A 46 2.99 3.60 10.86
C ILE A 46 3.37 3.65 12.34
N ALA A 47 2.76 2.79 13.15
CA ALA A 47 3.11 2.63 14.54
C ALA A 47 3.99 1.40 14.72
N LEU A 48 5.29 1.62 14.83
CA LEU A 48 6.25 0.59 15.21
C LEU A 48 6.38 0.59 16.73
N SER A 49 5.40 -0.02 17.42
CA SER A 49 5.47 -0.19 18.88
C SER A 49 6.76 -0.92 19.28
N ILE A 50 7.19 -0.70 20.53
CA ILE A 50 8.48 -1.18 21.08
C ILE A 50 8.71 -2.67 20.75
N GLY A 51 9.79 -2.94 20.01
CA GLY A 51 10.21 -4.29 19.67
C GLY A 51 11.03 -4.33 18.37
N PHE A 52 12.26 -4.84 18.46
CA PHE A 52 13.18 -4.98 17.32
C PHE A 52 12.54 -5.77 16.16
N SER A 53 11.77 -6.81 16.48
CA SER A 53 11.09 -7.66 15.49
C SER A 53 10.09 -6.91 14.60
N ARG A 54 9.39 -5.89 15.12
CA ARG A 54 8.45 -5.08 14.33
C ARG A 54 9.18 -4.19 13.35
N ILE A 55 10.32 -3.63 13.77
CA ILE A 55 11.20 -2.83 12.92
C ILE A 55 11.78 -3.71 11.81
N GLU A 56 12.33 -4.88 12.15
CA GLU A 56 12.86 -5.83 11.15
C GLU A 56 11.78 -6.30 10.16
N SER A 57 10.58 -6.62 10.65
CA SER A 57 9.45 -7.01 9.81
C SER A 57 9.07 -5.89 8.85
N PHE A 58 9.05 -4.64 9.33
CA PHE A 58 8.77 -3.47 8.51
C PHE A 58 9.86 -3.26 7.44
N ILE A 59 11.15 -3.31 7.82
CA ILE A 59 12.27 -3.17 6.88
C ILE A 59 12.21 -4.26 5.81
N THR A 60 12.00 -5.52 6.21
CA THR A 60 11.89 -6.65 5.29
C THR A 60 10.73 -6.46 4.31
N LEU A 61 9.57 -6.01 4.81
CA LEU A 61 8.40 -5.73 3.98
C LEU A 61 8.69 -4.58 3.00
N TYR A 62 9.29 -3.50 3.48
CA TYR A 62 9.62 -2.32 2.68
C TYR A 62 10.59 -2.67 1.55
N GLN A 63 11.68 -3.37 1.86
CA GLN A 63 12.67 -3.83 0.89
C GLN A 63 12.06 -4.70 -0.21
N LYS A 64 11.23 -5.68 0.17
CA LYS A 64 10.53 -6.53 -0.80
C LYS A 64 9.69 -5.72 -1.78
N LEU A 65 9.09 -4.63 -1.30
CA LEU A 65 8.19 -3.81 -2.12
C LEU A 65 8.96 -2.87 -3.04
N CYS A 66 10.09 -2.32 -2.60
CA CYS A 66 11.00 -1.58 -3.49
C CYS A 66 11.56 -2.50 -4.59
N ILE A 67 11.99 -3.72 -4.25
CA ILE A 67 12.48 -4.69 -5.26
C ILE A 67 11.39 -5.04 -6.28
N LEU A 68 10.14 -5.20 -5.84
CA LEU A 68 9.01 -5.46 -6.75
C LEU A 68 8.69 -4.26 -7.64
N GLU A 69 8.84 -3.04 -7.14
CA GLU A 69 8.68 -1.81 -7.91
C GLU A 69 9.81 -1.66 -8.95
N ASP A 70 11.05 -1.95 -8.59
CA ASP A 70 12.20 -1.92 -9.52
C ASP A 70 12.13 -3.03 -10.58
N ALA A 71 11.60 -4.20 -10.22
CA ALA A 71 11.40 -5.32 -11.16
C ALA A 71 10.21 -5.10 -12.12
N TRP A 72 9.30 -4.18 -11.79
CA TRP A 72 8.21 -3.79 -12.68
C TRP A 72 8.73 -2.84 -13.77
N ASN A 73 9.17 -3.42 -14.88
CA ASN A 73 9.44 -2.68 -16.12
C ASN A 73 8.21 -2.78 -17.05
N PRO A 74 7.42 -1.71 -17.24
CA PRO A 74 6.24 -1.74 -18.12
C PRO A 74 6.58 -1.93 -19.60
N ASP A 75 7.86 -1.79 -20.02
CA ASP A 75 8.32 -2.07 -21.39
C ASP A 75 8.65 -3.56 -21.64
N GLN A 76 8.63 -4.41 -20.60
CA GLN A 76 8.74 -5.87 -20.78
C GLN A 76 7.36 -6.41 -21.15
N GLY A 77 7.08 -6.45 -22.45
CA GLY A 77 5.84 -6.97 -23.03
C GLY A 77 5.39 -8.29 -22.39
N HIS A 78 4.07 -8.38 -22.18
CA HIS A 78 3.37 -9.57 -21.71
C HIS A 78 3.92 -10.82 -22.44
N PRO A 79 4.47 -11.84 -21.76
CA PRO A 79 4.74 -13.09 -22.45
C PRO A 79 3.39 -13.66 -22.86
N SER A 80 3.17 -13.75 -24.17
CA SER A 80 2.06 -14.49 -24.76
C SER A 80 2.16 -15.94 -24.26
N SER A 81 1.27 -16.29 -23.35
CA SER A 81 1.03 -17.68 -22.97
C SER A 81 -0.08 -18.21 -23.87
N SER A 82 0.33 -19.06 -24.80
CA SER A 82 -0.38 -20.13 -25.53
C SER A 82 -1.79 -19.88 -26.06
#